data_AF-A0A8B7QUM0-F1
#
_entry.id   AF-A0A8B7QUM0-F1
#
_cell.length_a   1.000
_cell.length_b   1.000
_cell.length_c   1.000
_cell.angle_alpha   90.00
_cell.angle_beta   90.00
_cell.angle_gamma   90.00
#
_symmetry.space_group_name_H-M   'P 1'
#
loop_
_entity.id
_entity.type
_entity.pdbx_description
1 polymer ?
#
loop_
_entity_poly.entity_id
_entity_poly.type
_entity_poly.pdbx_seq_one_letter_code
_entity_poly.pdbx_strand_id
1 'polypeptide(L)'
;MLRAALPSLLLPLLGLAAAAVADCPSSTWVQFQDSCYLFLQETIKVESIEDVRSQCTNHGADMISIHNEEENTFILDTLKKQWKGPDDILLGMFFDTDDERFKWFDKSNMTFDKWADQDGEEDLVDTCAFLHTITGEWKKGNCEVPSVQGTLCKAAIPYEKKYLSDNHILISTLVIASTVILTVLGAIVWFLYKRNLDSGFTTVFSAASRSPYNDDCVLVVAEENEHAGQFD
;
A
#
# COMPACT_ATOMS: atom_id res chain seq x y z
N MET A 1 -25.75 40.19 26.95
CA MET A 1 -24.40 39.80 26.47
C MET A 1 -24.37 38.29 26.37
N LEU A 2 -24.64 37.74 25.18
CA LEU A 2 -24.76 36.30 24.95
C LEU A 2 -23.45 35.82 24.30
N ARG A 3 -22.55 35.21 25.09
CA ARG A 3 -21.39 34.49 24.56
C ARG A 3 -21.85 33.06 24.23
N ALA A 4 -22.06 32.80 22.94
CA ALA A 4 -22.27 31.46 22.41
C ALA A 4 -21.10 31.10 21.52
N ALA A 5 -20.38 30.03 21.89
CA ALA A 5 -19.80 28.97 21.04
C ALA A 5 -18.59 28.33 21.75
N LEU A 6 -18.83 27.19 22.42
CA LEU A 6 -17.88 26.07 22.53
C LEU A 6 -17.97 25.23 21.23
N PRO A 7 -17.13 24.20 20.98
CA PRO A 7 -15.78 23.92 21.48
C PRO A 7 -14.78 23.65 20.34
N SER A 8 -13.49 23.88 20.61
CA SER A 8 -12.39 23.42 19.76
C SER A 8 -12.29 21.90 19.78
N LEU A 9 -12.85 21.23 18.77
CA LEU A 9 -12.58 19.82 18.47
C LEU A 9 -11.30 19.74 17.64
N LEU A 10 -10.14 19.74 18.32
CA LEU A 10 -8.91 19.19 17.77
C LEU A 10 -9.04 17.67 17.84
N LEU A 11 -9.43 17.02 16.74
CA LEU A 11 -9.15 15.60 16.58
C LEU A 11 -7.68 15.44 16.20
N PRO A 12 -6.86 14.73 16.99
CA PRO A 12 -5.61 14.23 16.48
C PRO A 12 -5.97 13.19 15.42
N LEU A 13 -5.62 13.46 14.16
CA LEU A 13 -5.51 12.42 13.14
C LEU A 13 -4.50 11.41 13.67
N LEU A 14 -4.99 10.34 14.31
CA LEU A 14 -4.20 9.11 14.45
C LEU A 14 -3.84 8.70 13.03
N GLY A 15 -2.58 8.95 12.65
CA GLY A 15 -1.98 8.30 11.51
C GLY A 15 -1.98 6.81 11.79
N LEU A 16 -3.02 6.11 11.35
CA LEU A 16 -2.87 4.71 11.00
C LEU A 16 -1.89 4.71 9.83
N ALA A 17 -0.61 4.53 10.16
CA ALA A 17 0.31 3.85 9.29
C ALA A 17 -0.29 2.46 9.04
N ALA A 18 -1.20 2.35 8.07
CA ALA A 18 -1.50 1.07 7.48
C ALA A 18 -0.18 0.60 6.87
N ALA A 19 0.51 -0.31 7.55
CA ALA A 19 1.56 -1.08 6.91
C ALA A 19 0.91 -1.68 5.67
N ALA A 20 1.33 -1.25 4.48
CA ALA A 20 0.91 -1.91 3.26
C ALA A 20 1.40 -3.35 3.41
N VAL A 21 0.46 -4.29 3.59
CA VAL A 21 0.78 -5.71 3.61
C VAL A 21 1.23 -6.00 2.19
N ALA A 22 2.53 -6.22 2.02
CA ALA A 22 3.05 -6.64 0.74
C ALA A 22 2.60 -8.10 0.55
N ASP A 23 1.63 -8.28 -0.34
CA ASP A 23 1.07 -9.58 -0.70
C ASP A 23 1.88 -10.21 -1.84
N CYS A 24 1.74 -11.53 -1.99
CA CYS A 24 2.37 -12.25 -3.08
C CYS A 24 1.82 -11.83 -4.47
N PRO A 25 2.59 -12.03 -5.56
CA PRO A 25 2.26 -11.49 -6.88
C PRO A 25 0.90 -11.92 -7.45
N SER A 26 0.43 -13.11 -7.09
CA SER A 26 -0.87 -13.65 -7.53
C SER A 26 -1.36 -14.76 -6.59
N SER A 27 -2.60 -15.21 -6.79
CA SER A 27 -3.23 -16.28 -5.99
C SER A 27 -2.60 -17.67 -6.17
N THR A 28 -1.71 -17.86 -7.13
CA THR A 28 -0.97 -19.12 -7.31
C THR A 28 0.19 -19.25 -6.32
N TRP A 29 0.65 -18.13 -5.76
CA TRP A 29 1.68 -18.12 -4.73
C TRP A 29 1.05 -18.36 -3.37
N VAL A 30 1.78 -19.07 -2.53
CA VAL A 30 1.44 -19.29 -1.13
C VAL A 30 2.38 -18.44 -0.29
N GLN A 31 1.82 -17.53 0.51
CA GLN A 31 2.61 -16.72 1.43
C GLN A 31 2.93 -17.51 2.70
N PHE A 32 4.18 -17.45 3.12
CA PHE A 32 4.59 -17.87 4.45
C PHE A 32 5.64 -16.92 4.97
N GLN A 33 5.34 -16.30 6.12
CA GLN A 33 6.17 -15.25 6.72
C GLN A 33 6.43 -14.09 5.74
N ASP A 34 7.69 -13.75 5.50
CA ASP A 34 8.18 -12.68 4.64
C ASP A 34 8.50 -13.17 3.22
N SER A 35 8.03 -14.36 2.84
CA SER A 35 8.33 -14.98 1.55
C SER A 35 7.08 -15.51 0.85
N CYS A 36 7.17 -15.58 -0.47
CA CYS A 36 6.17 -16.14 -1.37
C CYS A 36 6.72 -17.39 -2.03
N TYR A 37 5.91 -18.44 -2.06
CA TYR A 37 6.30 -19.75 -2.56
C TYR A 37 5.42 -20.15 -3.75
N LEU A 38 6.03 -20.71 -4.78
CA LEU A 38 5.33 -21.16 -5.99
C LEU A 38 5.84 -22.55 -6.36
N PHE A 39 4.92 -23.48 -6.57
CA PHE A 39 5.25 -24.80 -7.11
C PHE A 39 4.84 -24.88 -8.57
N LEU A 40 5.83 -25.06 -9.45
CA LEU A 40 5.65 -25.24 -10.87
C LEU A 40 5.51 -26.74 -11.15
N GLN A 41 4.30 -27.21 -11.44
CA GLN A 41 3.97 -28.63 -11.70
C GLN A 41 4.36 -29.09 -13.11
N GLU A 42 5.48 -28.58 -13.64
CA GLU A 42 5.94 -28.92 -14.99
C GLU A 42 7.09 -29.93 -14.91
N THR A 43 7.00 -31.00 -15.70
CA THR A 43 8.13 -31.91 -15.88
C THR A 43 9.05 -31.33 -16.93
N ILE A 44 10.29 -31.03 -16.56
CA ILE A 44 11.28 -30.46 -17.47
C ILE A 44 12.44 -31.43 -17.62
N LYS A 45 13.01 -31.47 -18.83
CA LYS A 45 14.30 -32.11 -19.07
C LYS A 45 15.37 -31.19 -18.48
N VAL A 46 16.29 -31.77 -17.71
CA VAL A 46 17.34 -31.03 -17.04
C VAL A 46 18.67 -31.45 -17.66
N GLU A 47 19.42 -30.49 -18.17
CA GLU A 47 20.80 -30.68 -18.60
C GLU A 47 21.77 -30.15 -17.54
N SER A 48 21.35 -29.10 -16.83
CA SER A 48 22.02 -28.57 -15.64
C SER A 48 20.99 -28.09 -14.61
N ILE A 49 21.35 -28.08 -13.32
CA ILE A 49 20.51 -27.49 -12.27
C ILE A 49 20.12 -26.02 -12.57
N GLU A 50 20.95 -25.28 -13.31
CA GLU A 50 20.63 -23.93 -13.76
C GLU A 50 19.38 -23.87 -14.66
N ASP A 51 19.04 -24.95 -15.38
CA ASP A 51 17.78 -25.05 -16.13
C ASP A 51 16.57 -25.04 -15.19
N VAL A 52 16.68 -25.77 -14.08
CA VAL A 52 15.65 -25.78 -13.03
C VAL A 52 15.55 -24.42 -12.37
N ARG A 53 16.69 -23.79 -12.08
CA ARG A 53 16.74 -22.44 -11.53
C ARG A 53 16.09 -21.42 -12.45
N SER A 54 16.29 -21.54 -13.76
CA SER A 54 15.70 -20.64 -14.76
C SER A 54 14.17 -20.60 -14.68
N GLN A 55 13.53 -21.72 -14.31
CA GLN A 55 12.08 -21.77 -14.12
C GLN A 55 11.63 -20.82 -13.01
N CYS A 56 12.36 -20.75 -11.89
CA CYS A 56 12.02 -19.84 -10.81
C CYS A 56 12.37 -18.39 -11.14
N THR A 57 13.52 -18.14 -11.77
CA THR A 57 13.96 -16.77 -12.09
C THR A 57 13.10 -16.10 -13.15
N ASN A 58 12.54 -16.88 -14.09
CA ASN A 58 11.52 -16.40 -15.04
C ASN A 58 10.25 -15.88 -14.36
N HIS A 59 9.99 -16.29 -13.11
CA HIS A 59 8.87 -15.84 -12.28
C HIS A 59 9.27 -14.81 -11.21
N GLY A 60 10.51 -14.28 -11.26
CA GLY A 60 11.00 -13.31 -10.26
C GLY A 60 11.31 -13.92 -8.90
N ALA A 61 11.52 -15.24 -8.83
CA ALA A 61 11.94 -15.99 -7.65
C ALA A 61 13.31 -16.62 -7.86
N ASP A 62 13.81 -17.33 -6.85
CA ASP A 62 14.89 -18.30 -7.01
C ASP A 62 14.38 -19.70 -6.59
N MET A 63 15.21 -20.73 -6.77
CA MET A 63 14.91 -22.06 -6.24
C MET A 63 14.76 -22.01 -4.72
N ILE A 64 14.01 -22.96 -4.17
CA ILE A 64 13.71 -23.02 -2.75
C ILE A 64 14.96 -23.06 -1.86
N SER A 65 15.02 -22.14 -0.91
CA SER A 65 15.92 -22.14 0.25
C SER A 65 15.12 -22.35 1.53
N ILE A 66 15.67 -23.07 2.50
CA ILE A 66 15.01 -23.39 3.77
C ILE A 66 15.91 -22.97 4.94
N HIS A 67 15.38 -22.14 5.84
CA HIS A 67 16.16 -21.48 6.91
C HIS A 67 15.75 -21.85 8.33
N ASN A 68 14.66 -22.59 8.51
CA ASN A 68 14.19 -23.06 9.81
C ASN A 68 13.24 -24.27 9.67
N GLU A 69 12.93 -24.91 10.79
CA GLU A 69 12.08 -26.10 10.84
C GLU A 69 10.61 -25.76 10.51
N GLU A 70 10.15 -24.56 10.88
CA GLU A 70 8.79 -24.10 10.58
C GLU A 70 8.57 -23.97 9.07
N GLU A 71 9.53 -23.43 8.33
CA GLU A 71 9.53 -23.31 6.88
C GLU A 71 9.56 -24.70 6.22
N ASN A 72 10.44 -25.59 6.67
CA ASN A 72 10.48 -26.97 6.19
C ASN A 72 9.12 -27.67 6.38
N THR A 73 8.51 -27.49 7.55
CA THR A 73 7.19 -28.08 7.87
C THR A 73 6.07 -27.49 7.02
N PHE A 74 6.07 -26.17 6.83
CA PHE A 74 5.14 -25.46 5.97
C PHE A 74 5.19 -25.97 4.52
N ILE A 75 6.40 -26.18 3.99
CA ILE A 75 6.60 -26.72 2.63
C ILE A 75 5.98 -28.11 2.51
N LEU A 76 6.25 -29.01 3.45
CA LEU A 76 5.71 -30.38 3.43
C LEU A 76 4.19 -30.40 3.50
N ASP A 77 3.61 -29.57 4.37
CA ASP A 77 2.18 -29.43 4.51
C ASP A 77 1.52 -28.90 3.24
N THR A 78 2.16 -27.91 2.60
CA THR A 78 1.64 -27.30 1.37
C THR A 78 1.77 -28.24 0.17
N LEU A 79 2.87 -29.01 0.11
CA LEU A 79 3.04 -30.11 -0.86
C LEU A 79 1.93 -31.15 -0.74
N LYS A 80 1.57 -31.56 0.48
CA LYS A 80 0.51 -32.55 0.72
C LYS A 80 -0.90 -32.01 0.44
N LYS A 81 -1.19 -30.77 0.84
CA LYS A 81 -2.55 -30.20 0.81
C LYS A 81 -2.91 -29.56 -0.54
N GLN A 82 -1.97 -28.84 -1.15
CA GLN A 82 -2.24 -27.96 -2.29
C GLN A 82 -1.47 -28.37 -3.54
N TRP A 83 -0.15 -28.48 -3.45
CA TRP A 83 0.71 -28.62 -4.63
C TRP A 83 0.83 -30.04 -5.16
N LYS A 84 0.52 -31.08 -4.36
CA LYS A 84 0.61 -32.50 -4.75
C LYS A 84 1.93 -32.83 -5.46
N GLY A 85 3.04 -32.43 -4.85
CA GLY A 85 4.38 -32.65 -5.40
C GLY A 85 4.83 -34.12 -5.36
N PRO A 86 5.93 -34.45 -6.06
CA PRO A 86 6.56 -35.77 -6.02
C PRO A 86 7.13 -36.13 -4.64
N ASP A 87 7.64 -37.35 -4.51
CA ASP A 87 8.26 -37.85 -3.27
C ASP A 87 9.57 -37.12 -2.92
N ASP A 88 10.30 -36.64 -3.94
CA ASP A 88 11.54 -35.88 -3.76
C ASP A 88 11.50 -34.59 -4.59
N ILE A 89 11.88 -33.46 -3.97
CA ILE A 89 11.92 -32.13 -4.58
C ILE A 89 13.35 -31.63 -4.61
N LEU A 90 13.84 -31.20 -5.78
CA LEU A 90 15.16 -30.57 -5.88
C LEU A 90 15.17 -29.23 -5.13
N LEU A 91 16.11 -29.08 -4.20
CA LEU A 91 16.35 -27.86 -3.45
C LEU A 91 17.23 -26.90 -4.24
N GLY A 92 17.15 -25.61 -3.94
CA GLY A 92 18.00 -24.56 -4.51
C GLY A 92 19.43 -24.57 -3.96
N MET A 93 20.01 -25.75 -3.79
CA MET A 93 21.26 -25.96 -3.08
C MET A 93 22.24 -26.80 -3.89
N PHE A 94 23.50 -26.37 -3.90
CA PHE A 94 24.60 -27.04 -4.57
C PHE A 94 25.83 -27.10 -3.66
N PHE A 95 26.68 -28.09 -3.86
CA PHE A 95 27.97 -28.18 -3.19
C PHE A 95 29.01 -27.33 -3.94
N ASP A 96 29.57 -26.34 -3.23
CA ASP A 96 30.65 -25.50 -3.74
C ASP A 96 31.99 -26.15 -3.40
N THR A 97 32.72 -26.59 -4.42
CA THR A 97 33.99 -27.31 -4.26
C THR A 97 35.14 -26.40 -3.82
N ASP A 98 35.05 -25.09 -4.06
CA ASP A 98 36.10 -24.14 -3.68
C ASP A 98 36.04 -23.82 -2.18
N ASP A 99 34.82 -23.70 -1.64
CA ASP A 99 34.56 -23.46 -0.22
C ASP A 99 34.31 -24.74 0.59
N GLU A 100 34.30 -25.91 -0.05
CA GLU A 100 33.99 -27.23 0.52
C GLU A 100 32.69 -27.26 1.35
N ARG A 101 31.62 -26.59 0.86
CA ARG A 101 30.35 -26.47 1.59
C ARG A 101 29.14 -26.32 0.68
N PHE A 102 27.97 -26.67 1.20
CA PHE A 102 26.70 -26.40 0.53
C PHE A 102 26.33 -24.91 0.56
N LYS A 103 25.80 -24.41 -0.55
CA LYS A 103 25.32 -23.03 -0.70
C LYS A 103 23.95 -23.00 -1.37
N TRP A 104 23.15 -21.99 -1.01
CA TRP A 104 21.90 -21.69 -1.68
C TRP A 104 22.14 -20.82 -2.93
N PHE A 105 21.37 -21.07 -3.99
CA PHE A 105 21.42 -20.27 -5.22
C PHE A 105 20.98 -18.81 -5.03
N ASP A 106 20.05 -18.57 -4.10
CA ASP A 106 19.57 -17.25 -3.72
C ASP A 106 20.59 -16.43 -2.91
N LYS A 107 21.77 -17.01 -2.61
CA LYS A 107 22.88 -16.42 -1.87
C LYS A 107 22.58 -16.13 -0.40
N SER A 108 21.48 -16.67 0.12
CA SER A 108 21.17 -16.64 1.54
C SER A 108 22.15 -17.51 2.34
N ASN A 109 22.26 -17.23 3.64
CA ASN A 109 23.11 -18.02 4.52
C ASN A 109 22.44 -19.36 4.85
N MET A 110 23.24 -20.43 4.89
CA MET A 110 22.80 -21.72 5.42
C MET A 110 22.71 -21.64 6.95
N THR A 111 21.50 -21.45 7.46
CA THR A 111 21.21 -21.32 8.90
C THR A 111 20.52 -22.55 9.50
N PHE A 112 20.07 -23.45 8.64
CA PHE A 112 19.33 -24.65 8.99
C PHE A 112 19.65 -25.74 7.99
N ASP A 113 19.70 -26.97 8.49
CA ASP A 113 19.81 -28.17 7.70
C ASP A 113 19.06 -29.31 8.37
N LYS A 114 18.58 -30.24 7.55
CA LYS A 114 17.87 -31.44 8.00
C LYS A 114 18.30 -32.65 7.18
N TRP A 115 19.60 -32.87 7.10
CA TRP A 115 20.17 -33.97 6.34
C TRP A 115 19.69 -35.32 6.89
N ALA A 116 19.33 -36.24 5.99
CA ALA A 116 19.14 -37.63 6.32
C ALA A 116 20.49 -38.27 6.66
N ASP A 117 20.51 -39.22 7.59
CA ASP A 117 21.68 -40.06 7.83
C ASP A 117 22.00 -40.83 6.53
N GLN A 118 23.11 -40.49 5.90
CA GLN A 118 23.64 -41.16 4.71
C GLN A 118 24.94 -41.87 5.08
N ASP A 119 25.03 -43.15 4.71
CA ASP A 119 26.19 -43.99 4.99
C ASP A 119 27.30 -43.75 3.94
N GLY A 120 28.47 -43.28 4.39
CA GLY A 120 29.71 -43.32 3.61
C GLY A 120 30.35 -41.97 3.31
N GLU A 121 31.57 -42.03 2.79
CA GLU A 121 32.31 -40.90 2.24
C GLU A 121 31.88 -40.76 0.77
N GLU A 122 30.90 -39.90 0.51
CA GLU A 122 30.40 -39.63 -0.84
C GLU A 122 31.27 -38.58 -1.52
N ASP A 123 31.57 -38.78 -2.81
CA ASP A 123 32.16 -37.74 -3.65
C ASP A 123 31.14 -36.60 -3.78
N LEU A 124 31.48 -35.43 -3.24
CA LEU A 124 30.59 -34.27 -3.18
C LEU A 124 30.68 -33.40 -4.45
N VAL A 125 31.55 -33.76 -5.40
CA VAL A 125 31.62 -33.07 -6.70
C VAL A 125 30.27 -33.21 -7.41
N ASP A 126 29.76 -32.09 -7.92
CA ASP A 126 28.47 -32.01 -8.62
C ASP A 126 27.27 -32.57 -7.81
N THR A 127 27.31 -32.32 -6.50
CA THR A 127 26.26 -32.74 -5.57
C THR A 127 25.25 -31.63 -5.32
N CYS A 128 23.99 -31.97 -5.51
CA CYS A 128 22.80 -31.20 -5.20
C CYS A 128 22.03 -31.85 -4.04
N ALA A 129 20.95 -31.21 -3.61
CA ALA A 129 20.13 -31.73 -2.53
C ALA A 129 18.66 -31.84 -2.88
N PHE A 130 18.03 -32.86 -2.31
CA PHE A 130 16.64 -33.20 -2.54
C PHE A 130 15.91 -33.28 -1.20
N LEU A 131 14.77 -32.60 -1.10
CA LEU A 131 13.86 -32.71 0.03
C LEU A 131 12.94 -33.91 -0.18
N HIS A 132 13.00 -34.87 0.74
CA HIS A 132 12.06 -35.98 0.78
C HIS A 132 10.74 -35.52 1.42
N THR A 133 9.65 -35.51 0.65
CA THR A 133 8.39 -34.84 1.03
C THR A 133 7.58 -35.60 2.09
N ILE A 134 7.97 -36.85 2.39
CA ILE A 134 7.35 -37.66 3.43
C ILE A 134 8.00 -37.42 4.79
N THR A 135 9.34 -37.53 4.89
CA THR A 135 10.08 -37.38 6.16
C THR A 135 10.47 -35.94 6.45
N GLY A 136 10.61 -35.11 5.42
CA GLY A 136 11.10 -33.74 5.55
C GLY A 136 12.61 -33.62 5.67
N GLU A 137 13.34 -34.71 5.44
CA GLU A 137 14.80 -34.75 5.48
C GLU A 137 15.37 -34.51 4.08
N TRP A 138 16.62 -34.07 4.05
CA TRP A 138 17.33 -33.72 2.83
C TRP A 138 18.34 -34.81 2.49
N LYS A 139 18.40 -35.19 1.23
CA LYS A 139 19.34 -36.18 0.73
C LYS A 139 20.27 -35.52 -0.27
N LYS A 140 21.56 -35.88 -0.22
CA LYS A 140 22.52 -35.53 -1.25
C LYS A 140 22.29 -36.41 -2.48
N GLY A 141 22.51 -35.85 -3.66
CA GLY A 141 22.41 -36.57 -4.92
C GLY A 141 23.04 -35.79 -6.07
N ASN A 142 23.28 -36.45 -7.19
CA ASN A 142 23.87 -35.81 -8.36
C ASN A 142 22.93 -34.73 -8.94
N CYS A 143 23.49 -33.57 -9.31
CA CYS A 143 22.78 -32.49 -9.98
C CYS A 143 22.31 -32.84 -11.40
N GLU A 144 23.02 -33.74 -12.10
CA GLU A 144 22.70 -34.24 -13.44
C GLU A 144 21.56 -35.27 -13.42
N VAL A 145 20.36 -34.81 -13.07
CA VAL A 145 19.14 -35.62 -13.19
C VAL A 145 18.53 -35.46 -14.60
N PRO A 146 18.01 -36.52 -15.24
CA PRO A 146 17.49 -36.41 -16.61
C PRO A 146 16.21 -35.56 -16.70
N SER A 147 15.44 -35.49 -15.61
CA SER A 147 14.22 -34.70 -15.51
C SER A 147 13.81 -34.47 -14.07
N VAL A 148 13.20 -33.33 -13.77
CA VAL A 148 12.54 -33.06 -12.48
C VAL A 148 11.03 -32.96 -12.65
N GLN A 149 10.27 -33.54 -11.71
CA GLN A 149 8.80 -33.56 -11.73
C GLN A 149 8.24 -32.39 -10.92
N GLY A 150 8.59 -31.19 -11.35
CA GLY A 150 8.17 -29.94 -10.73
C GLY A 150 9.26 -29.27 -9.91
N THR A 151 9.11 -27.96 -9.77
CA THR A 151 10.12 -27.07 -9.18
C THR A 151 9.47 -26.19 -8.11
N LEU A 152 10.10 -26.12 -6.94
CA LEU A 152 9.64 -25.25 -5.86
C LEU A 152 10.49 -23.98 -5.84
N CYS A 153 9.80 -22.84 -5.94
CA CYS A 153 10.40 -21.51 -6.03
C CYS A 153 10.05 -20.68 -4.80
N LYS A 154 10.97 -19.78 -4.42
CA LYS A 154 10.81 -18.84 -3.31
C LYS A 154 11.23 -17.44 -3.75
N ALA A 155 10.40 -16.46 -3.42
CA ALA A 155 10.71 -15.04 -3.56
C ALA A 155 10.53 -14.35 -2.21
N ALA A 156 11.53 -13.58 -1.78
CA ALA A 156 11.34 -12.68 -0.66
C ALA A 156 10.29 -11.63 -1.04
N ILE A 157 9.34 -11.38 -0.15
CA ILE A 157 8.43 -10.26 -0.30
C ILE A 157 9.30 -9.01 -0.17
N PRO A 158 9.34 -8.12 -1.18
CA PRO A 158 10.00 -6.85 -1.01
C PRO A 158 9.27 -6.15 0.13
N TYR A 159 9.91 -6.04 1.29
CA TYR A 159 9.51 -5.08 2.30
C TYR A 159 9.81 -3.71 1.71
N GLU A 160 8.95 -3.25 0.79
CA GLU A 160 8.98 -1.84 0.46
C GLU A 160 8.65 -1.13 1.78
N LYS A 161 9.65 -0.43 2.32
CA LYS A 161 9.37 0.88 2.90
C LYS A 161 8.81 1.74 1.76
N LYS A 162 7.58 1.48 1.31
CA LYS A 162 6.82 2.34 0.40
C LYS A 162 6.29 3.55 1.17
N TYR A 163 7.10 4.09 2.08
CA TYR A 163 6.97 5.47 2.44
C TYR A 163 7.60 6.23 1.28
N LEU A 164 6.70 6.67 0.39
CA LEU A 164 6.91 7.76 -0.54
C LEU A 164 7.72 7.38 -1.78
N SER A 165 7.03 6.81 -2.77
CA SER A 165 7.38 7.12 -4.15
C SER A 165 7.45 8.65 -4.29
N ASP A 166 8.53 9.20 -4.85
CA ASP A 166 8.68 10.64 -5.09
C ASP A 166 7.45 11.23 -5.80
N ASN A 167 6.81 10.45 -6.68
CA ASN A 167 5.57 10.83 -7.33
C ASN A 167 4.40 11.00 -6.36
N HIS A 168 4.32 10.22 -5.28
CA HIS A 168 3.29 10.38 -4.25
C HIS A 168 3.56 11.60 -3.35
N ILE A 169 4.83 11.96 -3.09
CA ILE A 169 5.18 13.23 -2.44
C ILE A 169 4.73 14.39 -3.33
N LEU A 170 5.08 14.35 -4.62
CA LEU A 170 4.72 15.37 -5.59
C LEU A 170 3.20 15.50 -5.74
N ILE A 171 2.48 14.39 -5.85
CA ILE A 171 1.01 14.43 -5.94
C ILE A 171 0.39 14.94 -4.64
N SER A 172 0.85 14.47 -3.48
CA SER A 172 0.34 14.93 -2.18
C SER A 172 0.60 16.42 -1.96
N THR A 173 1.82 16.89 -2.25
CA THR A 173 2.17 18.32 -2.16
C THR A 173 1.37 19.18 -3.12
N LEU A 174 1.14 18.74 -4.36
CA LEU A 174 0.31 19.45 -5.33
C LEU A 174 -1.15 19.56 -4.88
N VAL A 175 -1.71 18.48 -4.33
CA VAL A 175 -3.09 18.46 -3.81
C VAL A 175 -3.21 19.41 -2.61
N ILE A 176 -2.28 19.34 -1.66
CA ILE A 176 -2.27 20.22 -0.48
C ILE A 176 -2.15 21.69 -0.90
N ALA A 177 -1.19 22.03 -1.77
CA ALA A 177 -1.02 23.40 -2.25
C ALA A 177 -2.29 23.93 -2.95
N SER A 178 -2.91 23.11 -3.80
CA SER A 178 -4.13 23.48 -4.52
C SER A 178 -5.31 23.74 -3.57
N THR A 179 -5.49 22.89 -2.55
CA THR A 179 -6.56 23.08 -1.56
C THR A 179 -6.36 24.35 -0.75
N VAL A 180 -5.14 24.65 -0.31
CA VAL A 180 -4.82 25.89 0.43
C VAL A 180 -5.10 27.11 -0.45
N ILE A 181 -4.67 27.11 -1.71
CA ILE A 181 -4.92 28.21 -2.65
C ILE A 181 -6.42 28.47 -2.81
N LEU A 182 -7.22 27.41 -3.02
CA LEU A 182 -8.67 27.55 -3.18
C LEU A 182 -9.35 28.10 -1.93
N THR A 183 -8.93 27.68 -0.73
CA THR A 183 -9.49 28.21 0.52
C THR A 183 -9.15 29.69 0.73
N VAL A 184 -7.93 30.10 0.41
CA VAL A 184 -7.48 31.51 0.51
C VAL A 184 -8.21 32.38 -0.51
N LEU A 185 -8.30 31.94 -1.76
CA LEU A 185 -9.05 32.66 -2.80
C LEU A 185 -10.53 32.79 -2.44
N GLY A 186 -11.15 31.72 -1.93
CA GLY A 186 -12.52 31.75 -1.43
C GLY A 186 -12.72 32.76 -0.30
N ALA A 187 -11.79 32.82 0.66
CA ALA A 187 -11.83 33.79 1.76
C ALA A 187 -11.65 35.24 1.27
N ILE A 188 -10.76 35.47 0.30
CA ILE A 188 -10.55 36.80 -0.31
C ILE A 188 -11.79 37.24 -1.07
N VAL A 189 -12.36 36.38 -1.91
CA VAL A 189 -13.59 36.68 -2.66
C VAL A 189 -14.74 36.97 -1.71
N TRP A 190 -14.91 36.16 -0.66
CA TRP A 190 -15.92 36.40 0.37
C TRP A 190 -15.71 37.74 1.08
N PHE A 191 -14.47 38.08 1.43
CA PHE A 191 -14.14 39.36 2.07
C PHE A 191 -14.43 40.56 1.14
N LEU A 192 -14.07 40.45 -0.14
CA LEU A 192 -14.34 41.49 -1.14
C LEU A 192 -15.85 41.63 -1.40
N TYR A 193 -16.57 40.51 -1.51
CA TYR A 193 -18.03 40.51 -1.63
C TYR A 193 -18.69 41.17 -0.43
N LYS A 194 -18.27 40.82 0.79
CA LYS A 194 -18.77 41.43 2.02
C LYS A 194 -18.48 42.94 2.08
N ARG A 195 -17.27 43.35 1.71
CA ARG A 195 -16.90 44.77 1.62
C ARG A 195 -17.72 45.52 0.56
N ASN A 196 -18.05 44.87 -0.56
CA ASN A 196 -18.91 45.45 -1.58
C ASN A 196 -20.37 45.51 -1.12
N LEU A 197 -20.83 44.54 -0.32
CA LEU A 197 -22.16 44.58 0.32
C LEU A 197 -22.28 45.74 1.30
N ASP A 198 -21.27 45.94 2.15
CA ASP A 198 -21.22 47.07 3.09
C ASP A 198 -21.05 48.41 2.34
N SER A 199 -20.30 48.45 1.23
CA SER A 199 -20.19 49.62 0.34
C SER A 199 -21.48 49.91 -0.44
N GLY A 200 -22.31 48.89 -0.66
CA GLY A 200 -23.62 48.99 -1.34
C GLY A 200 -24.73 49.54 -0.45
N PHE A 201 -24.48 49.73 0.85
CA PHE A 201 -25.40 50.39 1.79
C PHE A 201 -25.03 51.84 2.08
N THR A 202 -24.39 52.55 1.14
CA THR A 202 -24.38 54.01 1.14
C THR A 202 -24.45 54.58 -0.26
N THR A 203 -25.49 54.24 -1.02
CA THR A 203 -25.94 55.12 -2.10
C THR A 203 -27.46 55.04 -2.28
N VAL A 204 -28.10 56.21 -2.10
CA VAL A 204 -29.36 56.67 -2.74
C VAL A 204 -30.68 56.19 -2.08
N PHE A 205 -31.67 57.01 -1.68
CA PHE A 205 -31.98 58.45 -1.78
C PHE A 205 -33.07 58.85 -0.74
N SER A 206 -33.08 60.12 -0.31
CA SER A 206 -34.29 60.97 -0.29
C SER A 206 -33.83 62.38 -0.69
N ALA A 207 -33.89 62.72 -1.98
CA ALA A 207 -35.07 63.28 -2.65
C ALA A 207 -35.43 64.68 -2.10
N ALA A 208 -34.64 65.68 -2.51
CA ALA A 208 -35.10 67.05 -2.57
C ALA A 208 -35.76 67.26 -3.95
N SER A 209 -37.09 67.21 -4.01
CA SER A 209 -37.86 67.73 -5.14
C SER A 209 -38.59 68.99 -4.68
N ARG A 210 -38.05 70.15 -5.08
CA ARG A 210 -38.73 71.44 -4.95
C ARG A 210 -39.38 71.74 -6.31
N SER A 211 -40.70 71.79 -6.34
CA SER A 211 -41.53 72.23 -7.48
C SER A 211 -42.39 73.42 -7.02
N PRO A 212 -42.79 74.36 -7.90
CA PRO A 212 -43.00 75.76 -7.55
C PRO A 212 -44.49 76.17 -7.52
N TYR A 213 -44.91 76.99 -6.56
CA TYR A 213 -45.70 78.22 -6.77
C TYR A 213 -45.98 78.96 -5.44
N ASN A 214 -46.15 80.27 -5.54
CA ASN A 214 -46.41 81.29 -4.50
C ASN A 214 -47.64 81.01 -3.61
N ASP A 215 -47.64 81.48 -2.36
CA ASP A 215 -48.35 82.73 -2.01
C ASP A 215 -48.11 83.18 -0.56
N ASP A 216 -48.42 84.46 -0.40
CA ASP A 216 -48.30 85.39 0.70
C ASP A 216 -48.88 84.99 2.08
N CYS A 217 -48.28 85.63 3.09
CA CYS A 217 -48.92 86.22 4.27
C CYS A 217 -49.61 85.40 5.39
N VAL A 218 -49.25 85.84 6.62
CA VAL A 218 -50.12 86.12 7.78
C VAL A 218 -50.28 85.02 8.86
N LEU A 219 -49.87 85.44 10.07
CA LEU A 219 -50.22 84.93 11.41
C LEU A 219 -51.70 84.53 11.53
N VAL A 220 -52.04 83.52 12.33
CA VAL A 220 -52.90 83.63 13.55
C VAL A 220 -52.87 82.28 14.28
N VAL A 221 -52.96 82.40 15.61
CA VAL A 221 -53.05 81.43 16.71
C VAL A 221 -54.32 80.55 16.67
N ALA A 222 -54.35 79.55 17.56
CA ALA A 222 -55.50 78.79 18.12
C ALA A 222 -55.69 77.40 17.49
N GLU A 223 -55.52 76.30 18.23
CA GLU A 223 -56.27 75.77 19.38
C GLU A 223 -57.26 74.68 18.93
N GLU A 224 -57.13 73.56 19.63
CA GLU A 224 -57.90 72.32 19.77
C GLU A 224 -59.20 72.01 18.96
N ASN A 225 -59.33 70.69 18.72
CA ASN A 225 -60.48 69.82 19.00
C ASN A 225 -61.14 69.01 17.86
N GLU A 226 -61.36 67.73 18.22
CA GLU A 226 -62.47 66.80 17.91
C GLU A 226 -62.78 66.44 16.44
N HIS A 227 -62.52 65.20 15.99
CA HIS A 227 -63.33 63.96 16.11
C HIS A 227 -64.59 63.85 15.21
N ALA A 228 -64.65 62.68 14.56
CA ALA A 228 -65.81 61.88 14.12
C ALA A 228 -66.46 62.07 12.74
N GLY A 229 -66.49 60.96 11.97
CA GLY A 229 -67.59 60.44 11.10
C GLY A 229 -68.04 61.29 9.90
N GLN A 230 -68.75 60.84 8.87
CA GLN A 230 -69.37 59.57 8.45
C GLN A 230 -70.17 59.94 7.17
N PHE A 231 -70.01 59.22 6.03
CA PHE A 231 -70.97 59.01 4.90
C PHE A 231 -71.52 60.25 4.14
N ASP A 232 -71.83 60.27 2.84
CA ASP A 232 -72.11 59.30 1.77
C ASP A 232 -71.39 59.70 0.46
#